data_AF-A0A8H2W417-F1
#
_entry.id   AF-A0A8H2W417-F1
#
_cell.length_a   1.000
_cell.length_b   1.000
_cell.length_c   1.000
_cell.angle_alpha   90.00
_cell.angle_beta   90.00
_cell.angle_gamma   90.00
#
_symmetry.space_group_name_H-M   'P 1'
#
loop_
_entity.id
_entity.type
_entity.pdbx_description
1 polymer ?
#
loop_
_entity_poly.entity_id
_entity_poly.type
_entity_poly.pdbx_seq_one_letter_code
_entity_poly.pdbx_strand_id
1 'polypeptide(L)'
;MAINYLSLVEKFGTQVTTPDDLKRFEQVTGHKPRRFMRRGIVFSHCELNLILDRHERGQPFFLYTRRRPSSDSMHIGHTIPFEFTKWLQDVFDVPLIIMLTDDEKYIFSEKKTIDEVRSYSIANCKYIITIGFNSKKNFIFSDYDFMGGAFYRNVTRISKHITLNVARAVSNIGKIHFGAVQGATSFASSFPHIFGTDEVISNSIPALIPCAIDQDPKMSASVAASAMFMHDEPSTIKNNIIRFAFSGGQLNEAEQREKGEDTDKDVSYQYLTFFLEDDEELEKIKKEYSSGEMLTGTLKAKCIAELQVYVKGFQERRAKVTDEIVADFMSQKPLVWGGNPNVTVVARKGENEKPSEEAAEGTIKLTKNQEKNLAKKKAVAEKKAAKKQ
;
A
#
# COMPACT_ATOMS: atom_id res chain seq x y z
N MET A 1 -1.20 16.63 -20.14
CA MET A 1 -0.06 15.77 -20.52
C MET A 1 -0.11 14.54 -19.65
N ALA A 2 0.03 13.34 -20.24
CA ALA A 2 0.23 12.13 -19.47
C ALA A 2 1.51 12.23 -18.64
N ILE A 3 1.51 11.63 -17.45
CA ILE A 3 2.67 11.62 -16.57
C ILE A 3 3.73 10.68 -17.17
N ASN A 4 4.96 11.17 -17.34
CA ASN A 4 6.08 10.28 -17.66
C ASN A 4 6.49 9.55 -16.37
N TYR A 5 6.05 8.29 -16.21
CA TYR A 5 6.32 7.53 -15.01
C TYR A 5 7.82 7.21 -14.81
N LEU A 6 8.61 7.09 -15.88
CA LEU A 6 10.06 6.86 -15.79
C LEU A 6 10.79 8.06 -15.18
N SER A 7 10.37 9.29 -15.53
CA SER A 7 10.96 10.48 -14.90
C SER A 7 10.62 10.60 -13.42
N LEU A 8 9.48 10.03 -12.99
CA LEU A 8 9.17 9.91 -11.57
C LEU A 8 10.10 8.92 -10.88
N VAL A 9 10.36 7.75 -11.47
CA VAL A 9 11.30 6.75 -10.91
C VAL A 9 12.67 7.38 -10.62
N GLU A 10 13.23 8.11 -11.59
CA GLU A 10 14.50 8.82 -11.41
C GLU A 10 14.40 9.91 -10.33
N LYS A 11 13.34 10.73 -10.34
CA LYS A 11 13.12 11.82 -9.37
C LYS A 11 12.99 11.30 -7.93
N PHE A 12 12.42 10.12 -7.75
CA PHE A 12 12.18 9.51 -6.45
C PHE A 12 13.26 8.53 -6.03
N GLY A 13 14.13 8.10 -6.94
CA GLY A 13 15.19 7.12 -6.65
C GLY A 13 14.63 5.72 -6.40
N THR A 14 13.48 5.39 -7.00
CA THR A 14 12.89 4.05 -6.95
C THR A 14 13.47 3.17 -8.05
N GLN A 15 13.13 1.88 -8.07
CA GLN A 15 13.53 0.94 -9.13
C GLN A 15 12.30 0.62 -9.98
N VAL A 16 12.47 0.58 -11.31
CA VAL A 16 11.41 0.10 -12.22
C VAL A 16 11.16 -1.38 -11.96
N THR A 17 9.90 -1.79 -11.88
CA THR A 17 9.53 -3.21 -11.82
C THR A 17 9.88 -3.87 -13.14
N THR A 18 10.83 -4.81 -13.14
CA THR A 18 11.30 -5.51 -14.33
C THR A 18 10.61 -6.87 -14.53
N PRO A 19 10.68 -7.48 -15.73
CA PRO A 19 10.23 -8.86 -15.94
C PRO A 19 10.92 -9.87 -15.01
N ASP A 20 12.18 -9.63 -14.63
CA ASP A 20 12.91 -10.48 -13.69
C ASP A 20 12.34 -10.37 -12.27
N ASP A 21 11.91 -9.18 -11.84
CA ASP A 21 11.22 -9.01 -10.56
C ASP A 21 9.87 -9.75 -10.53
N LEU A 22 9.12 -9.71 -11.65
CA LEU A 22 7.86 -10.45 -11.78
C LEU A 22 8.09 -11.97 -11.72
N LYS A 23 9.10 -12.46 -12.46
CA LYS A 23 9.49 -13.86 -12.45
C LYS A 23 9.93 -14.30 -11.06
N ARG A 24 10.74 -13.48 -10.37
CA ARG A 24 11.18 -13.75 -9.01
C ARG A 24 10.00 -13.79 -8.05
N PHE A 25 9.07 -12.84 -8.13
CA PHE A 25 7.86 -12.84 -7.32
C PHE A 25 7.09 -14.15 -7.49
N GLU A 26 6.89 -14.60 -8.71
CA GLU A 26 6.18 -15.86 -9.01
C GLU A 26 6.90 -17.08 -8.45
N GLN A 27 8.23 -17.14 -8.59
CA GLN A 27 9.04 -18.23 -8.06
C GLN A 27 8.99 -18.32 -6.53
N VAL A 28 9.07 -17.17 -5.85
CA VAL A 28 9.11 -17.08 -4.39
C VAL A 28 7.74 -17.34 -3.76
N THR A 29 6.68 -16.84 -4.38
CA THR A 29 5.33 -16.92 -3.82
C THR A 29 4.52 -18.11 -4.33
N GLY A 30 4.91 -18.70 -5.47
CA GLY A 30 4.09 -19.67 -6.19
C GLY A 30 2.84 -19.07 -6.85
N HIS A 31 2.70 -17.74 -6.87
CA HIS A 31 1.55 -17.04 -7.42
C HIS A 31 1.92 -16.20 -8.64
N LYS A 32 1.16 -16.34 -9.73
CA LYS A 32 1.25 -15.47 -10.90
C LYS A 32 1.13 -14.00 -10.45
N PRO A 33 2.08 -13.10 -10.78
CA PRO A 33 2.04 -11.70 -10.36
C PRO A 33 0.74 -11.05 -10.80
N ARG A 34 0.09 -10.22 -9.97
CA ARG A 34 -1.21 -9.61 -10.30
C ARG A 34 -1.14 -8.78 -11.58
N ARG A 35 -2.28 -8.66 -12.27
CA ARG A 35 -2.40 -7.84 -13.49
C ARG A 35 -1.84 -6.42 -13.32
N PHE A 36 -1.97 -5.81 -12.14
CA PHE A 36 -1.39 -4.49 -11.90
C PHE A 36 0.13 -4.45 -12.02
N MET A 37 0.82 -5.53 -11.65
CA MET A 37 2.25 -5.66 -11.84
C MET A 37 2.57 -6.00 -13.31
N ARG A 38 1.85 -6.97 -13.90
CA ARG A 38 2.08 -7.41 -15.29
C ARG A 38 1.83 -6.32 -16.34
N ARG A 39 0.85 -5.44 -16.08
CA ARG A 39 0.44 -4.35 -16.97
C ARG A 39 1.14 -3.02 -16.66
N GLY A 40 2.12 -3.01 -15.76
CA GLY A 40 2.90 -1.80 -15.43
C GLY A 40 2.11 -0.71 -14.69
N ILE A 41 0.99 -1.06 -14.02
CA ILE A 41 0.28 -0.14 -13.12
C ILE A 41 1.09 0.04 -11.82
N VAL A 42 1.63 -1.06 -11.29
CA VAL A 42 2.64 -1.06 -10.23
C VAL A 42 4.01 -1.09 -10.91
N PHE A 43 4.44 0.09 -11.38
CA PHE A 43 5.60 0.24 -12.25
C PHE A 43 6.94 0.39 -11.52
N SER A 44 6.94 0.61 -10.20
CA SER A 44 8.18 0.78 -9.44
C SER A 44 8.09 0.26 -8.01
N HIS A 45 9.25 0.03 -7.40
CA HIS A 45 9.39 -0.40 -6.01
C HIS A 45 10.69 0.11 -5.36
N CYS A 46 10.73 0.03 -4.03
CA CYS A 46 11.95 0.17 -3.22
C CYS A 46 12.15 -1.13 -2.44
N GLU A 47 13.30 -1.78 -2.60
CA GLU A 47 13.71 -2.95 -1.81
C GLU A 47 12.71 -4.13 -1.81
N LEU A 48 11.92 -4.34 -2.87
CA LEU A 48 11.01 -5.50 -2.98
C LEU A 48 11.74 -6.84 -2.77
N ASN A 49 12.97 -6.92 -3.28
CA ASN A 49 13.84 -8.08 -3.10
C ASN A 49 14.14 -8.40 -1.63
N LEU A 50 14.17 -7.42 -0.73
CA LEU A 50 14.31 -7.65 0.72
C LEU A 50 13.09 -8.38 1.28
N ILE A 51 11.88 -8.04 0.83
CA ILE A 51 10.65 -8.69 1.28
C ILE A 51 10.57 -10.12 0.73
N LEU A 52 10.95 -10.33 -0.53
CA LEU A 52 11.01 -11.67 -1.13
C LEU A 52 12.00 -12.57 -0.39
N ASP A 53 13.22 -12.08 -0.13
CA ASP A 53 14.23 -12.80 0.69
C ASP A 53 13.67 -13.22 2.06
N ARG A 54 12.92 -12.33 2.71
CA ARG A 54 12.32 -12.62 4.02
C ARG A 54 11.22 -13.67 3.91
N HIS A 55 10.37 -13.56 2.90
CA HIS A 55 9.32 -14.53 2.65
C HIS A 55 9.90 -15.93 2.41
N GLU A 56 10.92 -16.05 1.55
CA GLU A 56 11.64 -17.32 1.29
C GLU A 56 12.18 -17.95 2.58
N ARG A 57 12.67 -17.13 3.51
CA ARG A 57 13.23 -17.56 4.81
C ARG A 57 12.20 -17.73 5.93
N GLY A 58 10.90 -17.53 5.66
CA GLY A 58 9.85 -17.57 6.68
C GLY A 58 9.96 -16.46 7.73
N GLN A 59 10.65 -15.36 7.42
CA GLN A 59 10.83 -14.24 8.33
C GLN A 59 9.65 -13.27 8.26
N PRO A 60 9.19 -12.72 9.39
CA PRO A 60 8.00 -11.87 9.42
C PRO A 60 8.24 -10.53 8.73
N PHE A 61 7.21 -10.05 8.06
CA PHE A 61 7.00 -8.67 7.63
C PHE A 61 5.50 -8.40 7.69
N PHE A 62 5.08 -7.15 7.52
CA PHE A 62 3.66 -6.80 7.50
C PHE A 62 3.35 -5.85 6.34
N LEU A 63 2.09 -5.76 5.96
CA LEU A 63 1.61 -4.78 5.01
C LEU A 63 1.17 -3.52 5.74
N TYR A 64 1.46 -2.37 5.15
CA TYR A 64 0.94 -1.09 5.59
C TYR A 64 0.42 -0.31 4.38
N THR A 65 -0.83 0.17 4.46
CA THR A 65 -1.32 1.20 3.54
C THR A 65 -2.14 2.23 4.31
N ARG A 66 -2.54 3.33 3.65
CA ARG A 66 -3.26 4.42 4.30
C ARG A 66 -4.36 4.99 3.44
N ARG A 67 -5.31 5.66 4.09
CA ARG A 67 -6.32 6.51 3.45
C ARG A 67 -6.40 7.83 4.20
N ARG A 68 -6.34 8.92 3.45
CA ARG A 68 -6.77 10.23 3.93
C ARG A 68 -8.28 10.42 3.69
N PRO A 69 -9.14 10.39 4.72
CA PRO A 69 -10.58 10.46 4.56
C PRO A 69 -11.01 11.90 4.23
N SER A 70 -11.03 12.26 2.94
CA SER A 70 -11.32 13.64 2.50
C SER A 70 -12.80 14.00 2.42
N SER A 71 -13.66 12.99 2.33
CA SER A 71 -15.13 13.06 2.34
C SER A 71 -15.67 11.73 2.84
N ASP A 72 -16.99 11.62 2.97
CA ASP A 72 -17.71 10.38 3.31
C ASP A 72 -17.69 9.31 2.21
N SER A 73 -17.12 9.61 1.04
CA SER A 73 -17.25 8.81 -0.17
C SER A 73 -15.90 8.51 -0.82
N MET A 74 -15.76 7.31 -1.38
CA MET A 74 -14.62 6.92 -2.20
C MET A 74 -15.02 6.85 -3.67
N HIS A 75 -14.15 7.34 -4.55
CA HIS A 75 -14.19 7.03 -5.97
C HIS A 75 -13.41 5.77 -6.32
N ILE A 76 -13.66 5.25 -7.52
CA ILE A 76 -13.13 3.97 -8.00
C ILE A 76 -11.60 3.88 -7.95
N GLY A 77 -10.90 4.98 -8.28
CA GLY A 77 -9.44 5.02 -8.20
C GLY A 77 -8.87 4.76 -6.80
N HIS A 78 -9.60 5.09 -5.72
CA HIS A 78 -9.13 4.79 -4.37
C HIS A 78 -9.14 3.29 -4.05
N THR A 79 -9.88 2.48 -4.80
CA THR A 79 -9.94 1.04 -4.56
C THR A 79 -8.67 0.32 -5.01
N ILE A 80 -7.94 0.86 -6.01
CA ILE A 80 -6.77 0.21 -6.64
C ILE A 80 -5.68 -0.17 -5.62
N PRO A 81 -5.19 0.74 -4.75
CA PRO A 81 -4.18 0.36 -3.75
C PRO A 81 -4.70 -0.68 -2.75
N PHE A 82 -5.98 -0.61 -2.36
CA PHE A 82 -6.56 -1.57 -1.42
C PHE A 82 -6.74 -2.95 -2.03
N GLU A 83 -7.20 -3.06 -3.26
CA GLU A 83 -7.29 -4.35 -3.93
C GLU A 83 -5.91 -4.98 -4.10
N PHE A 84 -4.89 -4.17 -4.41
CA PHE A 84 -3.52 -4.67 -4.54
C PHE A 84 -3.01 -5.17 -3.20
N THR A 85 -3.24 -4.39 -2.14
CA THR A 85 -2.90 -4.77 -0.77
C THR A 85 -3.63 -6.05 -0.33
N LYS A 86 -4.92 -6.20 -0.67
CA LYS A 86 -5.70 -7.41 -0.38
C LYS A 86 -5.09 -8.63 -1.06
N TRP A 87 -4.77 -8.52 -2.35
CA TRP A 87 -4.12 -9.62 -3.08
C TRP A 87 -2.75 -9.96 -2.48
N LEU A 88 -1.92 -8.96 -2.13
CA LEU A 88 -0.65 -9.20 -1.45
C LEU A 88 -0.85 -9.89 -0.10
N GLN A 89 -1.87 -9.50 0.68
CA GLN A 89 -2.20 -10.15 1.95
C GLN A 89 -2.58 -11.62 1.75
N ASP A 90 -3.35 -11.93 0.72
CA ASP A 90 -3.73 -13.32 0.40
C ASP A 90 -2.52 -14.16 -0.03
N VAL A 91 -1.64 -13.60 -0.88
CA VAL A 91 -0.46 -14.30 -1.40
C VAL A 91 0.57 -14.56 -0.30
N PHE A 92 0.87 -13.56 0.52
CA PHE A 92 1.93 -13.66 1.51
C PHE A 92 1.46 -14.20 2.86
N ASP A 93 0.15 -14.19 3.12
CA ASP A 93 -0.46 -14.50 4.40
C ASP A 93 0.20 -13.74 5.57
N VAL A 94 0.12 -12.41 5.52
CA VAL A 94 0.76 -11.48 6.48
C VAL A 94 -0.24 -10.52 7.12
N PRO A 95 0.07 -9.97 8.31
CA PRO A 95 -0.77 -8.96 8.94
C PRO A 95 -0.76 -7.67 8.13
N LEU A 96 -1.88 -6.95 8.16
CA LEU A 96 -2.09 -5.67 7.48
C LEU A 96 -2.50 -4.61 8.50
N ILE A 97 -1.89 -3.44 8.36
CA ILE A 97 -2.24 -2.22 9.07
C ILE A 97 -2.76 -1.19 8.07
N ILE A 98 -3.93 -0.60 8.35
CA ILE A 98 -4.49 0.48 7.54
C ILE A 98 -4.68 1.73 8.41
N MET A 99 -3.98 2.80 8.05
CA MET A 99 -4.04 4.09 8.74
C MET A 99 -5.10 4.99 8.10
N LEU A 100 -5.98 5.58 8.89
CA LEU A 100 -6.95 6.59 8.49
C LEU A 100 -6.50 7.96 9.03
N THR A 101 -6.02 8.80 8.11
CA THR A 101 -5.34 10.07 8.47
C THR A 101 -6.33 11.22 8.59
N ASP A 102 -7.26 11.11 9.54
CA ASP A 102 -8.23 12.16 9.84
C ASP A 102 -7.60 13.41 10.44
N ASP A 103 -6.56 13.26 11.26
CA ASP A 103 -5.75 14.37 11.76
C ASP A 103 -5.07 15.15 10.61
N GLU A 104 -4.50 14.47 9.61
CA GLU A 104 -3.97 15.07 8.39
C GLU A 104 -5.07 15.83 7.66
N LYS A 105 -6.25 15.22 7.54
CA LYS A 105 -7.33 15.88 6.82
C LYS A 105 -7.73 17.18 7.49
N TYR A 106 -7.81 17.20 8.81
CA TYR A 106 -8.05 18.39 9.60
C TYR A 106 -6.91 19.42 9.44
N ILE A 107 -5.65 19.02 9.68
CA ILE A 107 -4.46 19.90 9.63
C ILE A 107 -4.31 20.62 8.28
N PHE A 108 -4.68 19.95 7.19
CA PHE A 108 -4.55 20.48 5.84
C PHE A 108 -5.84 21.12 5.30
N SER A 109 -6.94 21.11 6.04
CA SER A 109 -8.20 21.75 5.63
C SER A 109 -8.51 22.96 6.51
N GLU A 110 -8.77 24.11 5.88
CA GLU A 110 -9.18 25.32 6.60
C GLU A 110 -10.66 25.30 7.02
N LYS A 111 -11.45 24.37 6.49
CA LYS A 111 -12.92 24.38 6.60
C LYS A 111 -13.49 23.25 7.45
N LYS A 112 -12.72 22.21 7.73
CA LYS A 112 -13.23 20.97 8.33
C LYS A 112 -13.03 20.94 9.83
N THR A 113 -14.02 20.42 10.55
CA THR A 113 -13.92 20.17 11.99
C THR A 113 -13.34 18.78 12.26
N ILE A 114 -12.90 18.55 13.51
CA ILE A 114 -12.41 17.24 13.96
C ILE A 114 -13.51 16.18 13.87
N ASP A 115 -14.73 16.50 14.32
CA ASP A 115 -15.85 15.56 14.28
C ASP A 115 -16.24 15.18 12.85
N GLU A 116 -16.20 16.14 11.91
CA GLU A 116 -16.43 15.84 10.49
C GLU A 116 -15.40 14.84 9.95
N VAL A 117 -14.10 15.07 10.16
CA VAL A 117 -13.07 14.16 9.61
C VAL A 117 -13.07 12.79 10.27
N ARG A 118 -13.39 12.71 11.57
CA ARG A 118 -13.59 11.43 12.27
C ARG A 118 -14.80 10.67 11.73
N SER A 119 -15.89 11.36 11.40
CA SER A 119 -17.04 10.73 10.72
C SER A 119 -16.65 10.17 9.34
N TYR A 120 -15.78 10.87 8.61
CA TYR A 120 -15.25 10.39 7.33
C TYR A 120 -14.38 9.16 7.49
N SER A 121 -13.58 9.05 8.56
CA SER A 121 -12.80 7.83 8.87
C SER A 121 -13.72 6.61 8.96
N ILE A 122 -14.81 6.69 9.74
CA ILE A 122 -15.77 5.59 9.88
C ILE A 122 -16.43 5.25 8.53
N ALA A 123 -16.85 6.26 7.77
CA ALA A 123 -17.44 6.05 6.45
C ALA A 123 -16.46 5.36 5.47
N ASN A 124 -15.21 5.82 5.41
CA ASN A 124 -14.16 5.25 4.55
C ASN A 124 -13.75 3.85 5.03
N CYS A 125 -13.75 3.59 6.34
CA CYS A 125 -13.51 2.26 6.90
C CYS A 125 -14.48 1.23 6.31
N LYS A 126 -15.77 1.57 6.22
CA LYS A 126 -16.77 0.68 5.58
C LYS A 126 -16.44 0.37 4.11
N TYR A 127 -15.97 1.36 3.34
CA TYR A 127 -15.55 1.15 1.96
C TYR A 127 -14.29 0.25 1.89
N ILE A 128 -13.32 0.45 2.78
CA ILE A 128 -12.10 -0.36 2.82
C ILE A 128 -12.42 -1.81 3.17
N ILE A 129 -13.27 -2.06 4.17
CA ILE A 129 -13.72 -3.41 4.55
C ILE A 129 -14.41 -4.12 3.39
N THR A 130 -15.16 -3.38 2.57
CA THR A 130 -15.90 -3.92 1.40
C THR A 130 -14.99 -4.54 0.33
N ILE A 131 -13.70 -4.18 0.31
CA ILE A 131 -12.69 -4.80 -0.55
C ILE A 131 -12.53 -6.30 -0.24
N GLY A 132 -12.87 -6.73 0.99
CA GLY A 132 -12.87 -8.13 1.39
C GLY A 132 -11.62 -8.55 2.16
N PHE A 133 -11.06 -7.66 2.98
CA PHE A 133 -10.00 -8.00 3.94
C PHE A 133 -10.55 -8.93 5.04
N ASN A 134 -9.65 -9.66 5.70
CA ASN A 134 -9.99 -10.48 6.87
C ASN A 134 -9.63 -9.75 8.17
N SER A 135 -10.60 -9.51 9.05
CA SER A 135 -10.37 -8.79 10.32
C SER A 135 -9.46 -9.53 11.31
N LYS A 136 -9.25 -10.85 11.13
CA LYS A 136 -8.25 -11.61 11.91
C LYS A 136 -6.82 -11.26 11.51
N LYS A 137 -6.60 -10.70 10.31
CA LYS A 137 -5.29 -10.33 9.76
C LYS A 137 -5.15 -8.82 9.52
N ASN A 138 -6.16 -8.02 9.85
CA ASN A 138 -6.20 -6.61 9.50
C ASN A 138 -6.58 -5.77 10.71
N PHE A 139 -5.81 -4.71 10.95
CA PHE A 139 -6.11 -3.67 11.92
C PHE A 139 -6.20 -2.32 11.22
N ILE A 140 -7.36 -1.65 11.35
CA ILE A 140 -7.62 -0.33 10.79
C ILE A 140 -7.70 0.66 11.94
N PHE A 141 -7.05 1.82 11.85
CA PHE A 141 -7.12 2.80 12.93
C PHE A 141 -7.26 4.23 12.44
N SER A 142 -7.96 5.05 13.22
CA SER A 142 -7.98 6.51 13.12
C SER A 142 -6.77 7.06 13.87
N ASP A 143 -6.09 8.05 13.30
CA ASP A 143 -4.98 8.71 13.97
C ASP A 143 -5.43 9.38 15.27
N TYR A 144 -6.57 10.07 15.27
CA TYR A 144 -7.12 10.66 16.50
C TYR A 144 -7.39 9.62 17.59
N ASP A 145 -7.89 8.44 17.23
CA ASP A 145 -8.32 7.43 18.21
C ASP A 145 -7.17 6.53 18.70
N PHE A 146 -6.13 6.34 17.88
CA PHE A 146 -5.01 5.44 18.20
C PHE A 146 -3.77 6.15 18.74
N MET A 147 -3.65 7.47 18.56
CA MET A 147 -2.47 8.23 18.99
C MET A 147 -2.19 8.05 20.49
N GLY A 148 -1.00 7.54 20.81
CA GLY A 148 -0.55 7.34 22.17
C GLY A 148 0.43 6.17 22.30
N GLY A 149 0.75 5.81 23.53
CA GLY A 149 1.50 4.60 23.85
C GLY A 149 2.77 4.39 23.01
N ALA A 150 2.92 3.19 22.43
CA ALA A 150 4.07 2.84 21.61
C ALA A 150 4.10 3.57 20.26
N PHE A 151 2.94 3.84 19.66
CA PHE A 151 2.82 4.61 18.42
C PHE A 151 3.43 6.00 18.59
N TYR A 152 3.05 6.75 19.63
CA TYR A 152 3.59 8.09 19.88
C TYR A 152 5.09 8.09 20.22
N ARG A 153 5.62 7.01 20.83
CA ARG A 153 7.07 6.85 21.01
C ARG A 153 7.80 6.80 19.65
N ASN A 154 7.24 6.14 18.64
CA ASN A 154 7.82 6.14 17.30
C ASN A 154 7.62 7.47 16.57
N VAL A 155 6.47 8.12 16.71
CA VAL A 155 6.26 9.49 16.20
C VAL A 155 7.36 10.43 16.71
N THR A 156 7.63 10.41 18.03
CA THR A 156 8.67 11.26 18.63
C THR A 156 10.10 10.86 18.26
N ARG A 157 10.38 9.55 18.10
CA ARG A 157 11.66 9.07 17.57
C ARG A 157 11.91 9.61 16.16
N ILE A 158 10.91 9.56 15.28
CA ILE A 158 11.04 10.03 13.90
C ILE A 158 11.15 11.56 13.87
N SER A 159 10.30 12.27 14.59
CA SER A 159 10.32 13.75 14.60
C SER A 159 11.64 14.32 15.09
N LYS A 160 12.35 13.63 16.01
CA LYS A 160 13.71 13.99 16.42
C LYS A 160 14.74 13.97 15.28
N HIS A 161 14.54 13.13 14.26
CA HIS A 161 15.51 12.96 13.16
C HIS A 161 15.12 13.74 11.89
N ILE A 162 13.87 14.22 11.78
CA ILE A 162 13.44 15.09 10.68
C ILE A 162 13.74 16.55 11.05
N THR A 163 14.73 17.13 10.37
CA THR A 163 15.09 18.55 10.59
C THR A 163 14.15 19.49 9.82
N LEU A 164 13.97 20.71 10.31
CA LEU A 164 13.18 21.74 9.62
C LEU A 164 13.73 22.08 8.22
N ASN A 165 15.03 21.91 8.00
CA ASN A 165 15.65 22.10 6.68
C ASN A 165 15.20 21.08 5.64
N VAL A 166 14.74 19.89 6.09
CA VAL A 166 14.15 18.85 5.23
C VAL A 166 12.66 19.13 4.98
N ALA A 167 11.96 19.76 5.93
CA ALA A 167 10.53 20.09 5.85
C ALA A 167 10.24 21.48 5.24
N ARG A 168 10.83 21.78 4.07
CA ARG A 168 10.59 23.07 3.37
C ARG A 168 9.16 23.13 2.81
N ALA A 169 8.58 24.33 2.80
CA ALA A 169 7.31 24.70 2.13
C ALA A 169 5.99 24.21 2.77
N VAL A 170 5.85 24.30 4.10
CA VAL A 170 4.58 23.94 4.78
C VAL A 170 4.10 25.04 5.73
N SER A 171 2.79 25.31 5.70
CA SER A 171 2.18 26.53 6.27
C SER A 171 1.97 26.53 7.78
N ASN A 172 2.04 25.36 8.45
CA ASN A 172 1.88 25.24 9.89
C ASN A 172 2.68 24.05 10.45
N ILE A 173 2.92 24.05 11.77
CA ILE A 173 3.71 23.02 12.46
C ILE A 173 3.09 21.62 12.35
N GLY A 174 1.77 21.52 12.23
CA GLY A 174 1.07 20.24 12.06
C GLY A 174 1.44 19.58 10.74
N LYS A 175 1.46 20.34 9.63
CA LYS A 175 1.83 19.82 8.31
C LYS A 175 3.29 19.37 8.25
N ILE A 176 4.18 20.07 8.96
CA ILE A 176 5.60 19.68 9.10
C ILE A 176 5.73 18.38 9.89
N HIS A 177 5.02 18.28 11.02
CA HIS A 177 5.11 17.16 11.94
C HIS A 177 4.44 15.88 11.40
N PHE A 178 3.42 16.01 10.54
CA PHE A 178 2.61 14.88 10.08
C PHE A 178 3.42 13.77 9.39
N GLY A 179 4.54 14.11 8.72
CA GLY A 179 5.44 13.10 8.15
C GLY A 179 5.96 12.10 9.20
N ALA A 180 6.12 12.53 10.46
CA ALA A 180 6.48 11.65 11.56
C ALA A 180 5.33 10.73 12.01
N VAL A 181 4.09 11.22 11.95
CA VAL A 181 2.87 10.43 12.24
C VAL A 181 2.72 9.32 11.20
N GLN A 182 2.76 9.67 9.92
CA GLN A 182 2.68 8.70 8.82
C GLN A 182 3.84 7.70 8.82
N GLY A 183 5.05 8.16 9.13
CA GLY A 183 6.23 7.30 9.19
C GLY A 183 6.21 6.31 10.36
N ALA A 184 5.56 6.65 11.48
CA ALA A 184 5.50 5.79 12.67
C ALA A 184 4.78 4.46 12.38
N THR A 185 3.80 4.48 11.47
CA THR A 185 3.05 3.28 11.05
C THR A 185 3.93 2.26 10.34
N SER A 186 5.05 2.66 9.75
CA SER A 186 6.00 1.76 9.08
C SER A 186 6.82 0.90 10.05
N PHE A 187 6.74 1.13 11.36
CA PHE A 187 7.48 0.39 12.38
C PHE A 187 6.55 -0.53 13.17
N ALA A 188 6.82 -1.84 13.15
CA ALA A 188 6.03 -2.82 13.90
C ALA A 188 6.01 -2.56 15.42
N SER A 189 7.04 -1.92 15.98
CA SER A 189 7.07 -1.51 17.39
C SER A 189 5.99 -0.48 17.76
N SER A 190 5.32 0.13 16.78
CA SER A 190 4.13 0.95 16.98
C SER A 190 2.88 0.15 17.38
N PHE A 191 2.85 -1.17 17.12
CA PHE A 191 1.71 -2.04 17.35
C PHE A 191 2.06 -3.22 18.27
N PRO A 192 2.37 -2.98 19.56
CA PRO A 192 2.80 -4.04 20.47
C PRO A 192 1.74 -5.11 20.73
N HIS A 193 0.46 -4.79 20.53
CA HIS A 193 -0.65 -5.75 20.62
C HIS A 193 -0.66 -6.77 19.46
N ILE A 194 0.09 -6.50 18.37
CA ILE A 194 0.21 -7.36 17.19
C ILE A 194 1.59 -8.01 17.15
N PHE A 195 2.65 -7.23 17.34
CA PHE A 195 4.04 -7.66 17.12
C PHE A 195 4.84 -7.91 18.42
N GLY A 196 4.18 -7.77 19.58
CA GLY A 196 4.81 -7.94 20.89
C GLY A 196 5.50 -6.69 21.43
N THR A 197 5.85 -6.73 22.72
CA THR A 197 6.46 -5.59 23.44
C THR A 197 7.98 -5.55 23.38
N ASP A 198 8.63 -6.62 22.89
CA ASP A 198 10.07 -6.64 22.68
C ASP A 198 10.45 -5.78 21.46
N GLU A 199 11.00 -4.59 21.72
CA GLU A 199 11.44 -3.67 20.68
C GLU A 199 12.62 -4.20 19.85
N VAL A 200 13.42 -5.16 20.34
CA VAL A 200 14.49 -5.77 19.53
C VAL A 200 13.88 -6.63 18.42
N ILE A 201 12.86 -7.41 18.75
CA ILE A 201 12.15 -8.26 17.80
C ILE A 201 11.31 -7.40 16.86
N SER A 202 10.42 -6.56 17.39
CA SER A 202 9.49 -5.78 16.57
C SER A 202 10.20 -4.78 15.65
N ASN A 203 11.31 -4.16 16.05
CA ASN A 203 12.08 -3.29 15.14
C ASN A 203 12.79 -4.05 13.99
N SER A 204 12.84 -5.40 14.04
CA SER A 204 13.39 -6.22 12.95
C SER A 204 12.35 -6.65 11.91
N ILE A 205 11.08 -6.27 12.10
CA ILE A 205 9.95 -6.63 11.23
C ILE A 205 9.65 -5.43 10.31
N PRO A 206 10.03 -5.49 9.02
CA PRO A 206 9.79 -4.39 8.09
C PRO A 206 8.33 -4.37 7.60
N ALA A 207 7.93 -3.21 7.08
CA ALA A 207 6.68 -3.04 6.35
C ALA A 207 6.90 -3.11 4.83
N LEU A 208 6.01 -3.79 4.11
CA LEU A 208 5.80 -3.58 2.68
C LEU A 208 4.64 -2.60 2.51
N ILE A 209 4.85 -1.52 1.74
CA ILE A 209 3.89 -0.41 1.63
C ILE A 209 3.37 -0.29 0.20
N PRO A 210 2.18 -0.83 -0.12
CA PRO A 210 1.53 -0.60 -1.41
C PRO A 210 0.85 0.77 -1.40
N CYS A 211 1.34 1.67 -2.25
CA CYS A 211 0.80 3.02 -2.40
C CYS A 211 0.93 3.51 -3.84
N ALA A 212 0.15 4.55 -4.18
CA ALA A 212 0.41 5.32 -5.39
C ALA A 212 1.66 6.18 -5.20
N ILE A 213 2.38 6.47 -6.30
CA ILE A 213 3.67 7.16 -6.23
C ILE A 213 3.58 8.61 -5.70
N ASP A 214 2.39 9.21 -5.71
CA ASP A 214 2.14 10.52 -5.12
C ASP A 214 2.15 10.50 -3.58
N GLN A 215 2.07 9.32 -2.96
CA GLN A 215 2.24 9.16 -1.52
C GLN A 215 3.71 9.21 -1.09
N ASP A 216 4.64 9.29 -2.05
CA ASP A 216 6.00 9.76 -1.79
C ASP A 216 5.95 11.26 -1.42
N PRO A 217 6.67 11.71 -0.36
CA PRO A 217 6.61 13.07 0.18
C PRO A 217 6.68 14.24 -0.83
N LYS A 218 7.04 14.03 -2.10
CA LYS A 218 7.20 15.09 -3.11
C LYS A 218 5.97 15.43 -3.96
N MET A 219 4.77 14.84 -3.76
CA MET A 219 3.58 15.23 -4.55
C MET A 219 2.26 15.22 -3.76
N SER A 220 1.43 16.26 -3.90
CA SER A 220 -0.02 16.15 -3.69
C SER A 220 -0.74 17.22 -4.52
N ALA A 221 -1.59 16.83 -5.46
CA ALA A 221 -2.53 17.74 -6.12
C ALA A 221 -3.81 16.97 -6.46
N SER A 222 -4.93 17.39 -5.89
CA SER A 222 -6.26 16.84 -6.19
C SER A 222 -6.97 17.74 -7.19
N VAL A 223 -7.42 17.17 -8.32
CA VAL A 223 -8.37 17.81 -9.24
C VAL A 223 -9.73 17.13 -9.04
N ALA A 224 -10.74 17.89 -8.61
CA ALA A 224 -12.00 17.36 -8.10
C ALA A 224 -13.08 17.04 -9.17
N ALA A 225 -12.81 17.28 -10.46
CA ALA A 225 -13.89 17.41 -11.45
C ALA A 225 -14.19 16.18 -12.34
N SER A 226 -13.65 14.99 -12.08
CA SER A 226 -13.77 13.86 -13.03
C SER A 226 -13.90 12.44 -12.45
N ALA A 227 -14.23 12.30 -11.17
CA ALA A 227 -14.20 10.98 -10.50
C ALA A 227 -15.55 10.26 -10.49
N MET A 228 -15.55 8.95 -10.76
CA MET A 228 -16.70 8.05 -10.58
C MET A 228 -16.73 7.48 -9.16
N PHE A 229 -17.82 7.69 -8.44
CA PHE A 229 -17.98 7.28 -7.04
C PHE A 229 -18.50 5.84 -6.89
N MET A 230 -18.15 5.19 -5.78
CA MET A 230 -18.58 3.82 -5.50
C MET A 230 -20.09 3.69 -5.18
N HIS A 231 -20.77 4.81 -4.97
CA HIS A 231 -22.22 4.88 -4.80
C HIS A 231 -22.93 5.41 -6.06
N ASP A 232 -22.21 5.62 -7.18
CA ASP A 232 -22.83 6.06 -8.42
C ASP A 232 -23.78 4.99 -8.96
N GLU A 233 -24.94 5.44 -9.43
CA GLU A 233 -25.89 4.60 -10.15
C GLU A 233 -25.34 4.19 -11.53
N PRO A 234 -25.78 3.05 -12.10
CA PRO A 234 -25.32 2.59 -13.41
C PRO A 234 -25.48 3.64 -14.52
N SER A 235 -26.53 4.46 -14.46
CA SER A 235 -26.77 5.55 -15.41
C SER A 235 -25.75 6.69 -15.27
N THR A 236 -25.34 7.03 -14.05
CA THR A 236 -24.29 8.03 -13.77
C THR A 236 -22.95 7.56 -14.29
N ILE A 237 -22.58 6.29 -14.05
CA ILE A 237 -21.36 5.67 -14.58
C ILE A 237 -21.32 5.77 -16.11
N LYS A 238 -22.41 5.35 -16.76
CA LYS A 238 -22.57 5.43 -18.23
C LYS A 238 -22.42 6.87 -18.73
N ASN A 239 -23.11 7.82 -18.11
CA ASN A 239 -23.07 9.22 -18.51
C ASN A 239 -21.68 9.82 -18.34
N ASN A 240 -20.96 9.46 -17.28
CA ASN A 240 -19.60 9.94 -17.03
C ASN A 240 -18.63 9.46 -18.11
N ILE A 241 -18.67 8.18 -18.48
CA ILE A 241 -17.81 7.64 -19.54
C ILE A 241 -18.17 8.24 -20.91
N ILE A 242 -19.45 8.35 -21.25
CA ILE A 242 -19.87 8.89 -22.55
C ILE A 242 -19.46 10.36 -22.68
N ARG A 243 -19.75 11.19 -21.67
CA ARG A 243 -19.62 12.65 -21.77
C ARG A 243 -18.24 13.20 -21.41
N PHE A 244 -17.53 12.56 -20.47
CA PHE A 244 -16.33 13.16 -19.88
C PHE A 244 -15.05 12.35 -20.10
N ALA A 245 -15.13 11.04 -20.40
CA ALA A 245 -13.93 10.26 -20.71
C ALA A 245 -13.38 10.68 -22.08
N PHE A 246 -12.17 11.26 -22.05
CA PHE A 246 -11.43 11.65 -23.25
C PHE A 246 -11.15 10.43 -24.13
N SER A 247 -11.28 10.62 -25.44
CA SER A 247 -11.10 9.57 -26.47
C SER A 247 -9.79 9.75 -27.23
N GLY A 248 -9.25 8.65 -27.77
CA GLY A 248 -7.87 8.51 -28.30
C GLY A 248 -7.33 9.60 -29.25
N GLY A 249 -8.19 10.39 -29.90
CA GLY A 249 -7.80 11.64 -30.55
C GLY A 249 -8.39 11.92 -31.93
N GLN A 250 -9.15 11.00 -32.53
CA GLN A 250 -9.77 11.24 -33.84
C GLN A 250 -11.06 12.05 -33.73
N LEU A 251 -11.37 12.87 -34.75
CA LEU A 251 -12.53 13.77 -34.73
C LEU A 251 -13.80 13.10 -35.24
N ASN A 252 -13.68 12.12 -36.12
CA ASN A 252 -14.81 11.42 -36.73
C ASN A 252 -14.50 9.94 -37.03
N GLU A 253 -15.56 9.18 -37.34
CA GLU A 253 -15.47 7.73 -37.59
C GLU A 253 -14.59 7.39 -38.80
N ALA A 254 -14.61 8.20 -39.86
CA ALA A 254 -13.81 7.92 -41.06
C ALA A 254 -12.30 8.01 -40.75
N GLU A 255 -11.88 9.04 -40.03
CA GLU A 255 -10.51 9.19 -39.55
C GLU A 255 -10.11 8.07 -38.59
N GLN A 256 -11.01 7.67 -37.69
CA GLN A 256 -10.79 6.54 -36.79
C GLN A 256 -10.55 5.24 -37.55
N ARG A 257 -11.36 4.93 -38.57
CA ARG A 257 -11.19 3.71 -39.37
C ARG A 257 -9.90 3.72 -40.19
N GLU A 258 -9.45 4.90 -40.62
CA GLU A 258 -8.23 5.04 -41.43
C GLU A 258 -6.95 5.01 -40.56
N LYS A 259 -6.96 5.72 -39.43
CA LYS A 259 -5.75 6.00 -38.63
C LYS A 259 -5.68 5.26 -37.31
N GLY A 260 -6.79 4.67 -36.87
CA GLY A 260 -6.94 4.10 -35.55
C GLY A 260 -6.90 5.15 -34.43
N GLU A 261 -6.90 4.67 -33.19
CA GLU A 261 -6.91 5.50 -31.99
C GLU A 261 -5.70 5.24 -31.09
N ASP A 262 -5.32 6.26 -30.31
CA ASP A 262 -4.23 6.18 -29.34
C ASP A 262 -4.74 5.66 -27.99
N THR A 263 -4.46 4.39 -27.70
CA THR A 263 -4.84 3.72 -26.45
C THR A 263 -4.17 4.33 -25.21
N ASP A 264 -3.01 4.96 -25.36
CA ASP A 264 -2.27 5.55 -24.23
C ASP A 264 -2.93 6.87 -23.77
N LYS A 265 -3.73 7.49 -24.64
CA LYS A 265 -4.50 8.71 -24.33
C LYS A 265 -5.97 8.43 -24.00
N ASP A 266 -6.54 7.32 -24.45
CA ASP A 266 -7.96 7.01 -24.25
C ASP A 266 -8.27 6.60 -22.80
N VAL A 267 -9.08 7.40 -22.10
CA VAL A 267 -9.42 7.17 -20.69
C VAL A 267 -10.20 5.87 -20.48
N SER A 268 -11.03 5.47 -21.44
CA SER A 268 -11.86 4.25 -21.35
C SER A 268 -10.99 3.00 -21.48
N TYR A 269 -10.03 3.02 -22.39
CA TYR A 269 -9.01 1.98 -22.50
C TYR A 269 -8.16 1.93 -21.22
N GLN A 270 -7.73 3.08 -20.69
CA GLN A 270 -6.99 3.13 -19.43
C GLN A 270 -7.79 2.45 -18.30
N TYR A 271 -9.09 2.75 -18.12
CA TYR A 271 -9.93 2.03 -17.14
C TYR A 271 -9.93 0.51 -17.36
N LEU A 272 -10.05 0.03 -18.60
CA LEU A 272 -10.01 -1.40 -18.89
C LEU A 272 -8.68 -2.04 -18.48
N THR A 273 -7.55 -1.34 -18.57
CA THR A 273 -6.26 -1.87 -18.07
C THR A 273 -6.26 -2.18 -16.56
N PHE A 274 -7.10 -1.49 -15.77
CA PHE A 274 -7.28 -1.76 -14.34
C PHE A 274 -8.35 -2.82 -14.08
N PHE A 275 -9.50 -2.72 -14.75
CA PHE A 275 -10.71 -3.46 -14.34
C PHE A 275 -10.99 -4.73 -15.13
N LEU A 276 -10.59 -4.81 -16.40
CA LEU A 276 -10.77 -6.02 -17.20
C LEU A 276 -9.78 -7.09 -16.74
N GLU A 277 -10.23 -8.25 -16.28
CA GLU A 277 -9.34 -9.30 -15.75
C GLU A 277 -8.57 -10.06 -16.86
N ASP A 278 -9.18 -10.22 -18.04
CA ASP A 278 -8.65 -11.00 -19.15
C ASP A 278 -7.58 -10.22 -19.92
N ASP A 279 -6.34 -10.75 -19.94
CA ASP A 279 -5.20 -10.15 -20.65
C ASP A 279 -5.31 -10.36 -22.18
N GLU A 280 -5.90 -11.47 -22.64
CA GLU A 280 -6.09 -11.76 -24.06
C GLU A 280 -7.17 -10.86 -24.66
N GLU A 281 -8.28 -10.66 -23.94
CA GLU A 281 -9.31 -9.72 -24.36
C GLU A 281 -8.78 -8.28 -24.39
N LEU A 282 -8.00 -7.86 -23.38
CA LEU A 282 -7.42 -6.52 -23.37
C LEU A 282 -6.48 -6.28 -24.56
N GLU A 283 -5.63 -7.26 -24.91
CA GLU A 283 -4.74 -7.16 -26.06
C GLU A 283 -5.51 -7.14 -27.39
N LYS A 284 -6.59 -7.93 -27.49
CA LYS A 284 -7.51 -7.87 -28.63
C LYS A 284 -8.13 -6.48 -28.78
N ILE A 285 -8.66 -5.91 -27.69
CA ILE A 285 -9.23 -4.55 -27.67
C ILE A 285 -8.17 -3.54 -28.12
N LYS A 286 -6.94 -3.64 -27.61
CA LYS A 286 -5.83 -2.76 -28.01
C LYS A 286 -5.59 -2.81 -29.51
N LYS A 287 -5.46 -4.01 -30.07
CA LYS A 287 -5.20 -4.22 -31.50
C LYS A 287 -6.34 -3.69 -32.39
N GLU A 288 -7.59 -4.03 -32.06
CA GLU A 288 -8.76 -3.60 -32.83
C GLU A 288 -8.97 -2.07 -32.73
N TYR A 289 -8.75 -1.48 -31.55
CA TYR A 289 -8.93 -0.04 -31.34
C TYR A 289 -7.82 0.79 -32.00
N SER A 290 -6.56 0.36 -31.87
CA SER A 290 -5.42 1.04 -32.50
C SER A 290 -5.36 0.87 -34.03
N SER A 291 -6.06 -0.10 -34.60
CA SER A 291 -6.19 -0.25 -36.06
C SER A 291 -7.40 0.45 -36.65
N GLY A 292 -8.34 0.91 -35.80
CA GLY A 292 -9.59 1.53 -36.25
C GLY A 292 -10.73 0.54 -36.54
N GLU A 293 -10.51 -0.76 -36.33
CA GLU A 293 -11.55 -1.79 -36.44
C GLU A 293 -12.63 -1.63 -35.36
N MET A 294 -12.21 -1.34 -34.13
CA MET A 294 -13.12 -1.03 -33.02
C MET A 294 -13.37 0.48 -32.94
N LEU A 295 -14.64 0.87 -32.95
CA LEU A 295 -15.04 2.26 -32.75
C LEU A 295 -15.04 2.67 -31.28
N THR A 296 -14.85 3.96 -31.02
CA THR A 296 -14.82 4.55 -29.66
C THR A 296 -16.10 4.28 -28.88
N GLY A 297 -17.26 4.26 -29.56
CA GLY A 297 -18.53 3.90 -28.94
C GLY A 297 -18.55 2.46 -28.39
N THR A 298 -17.95 1.51 -29.12
CA THR A 298 -17.85 0.11 -28.73
C THR A 298 -16.90 -0.07 -27.54
N LEU A 299 -15.73 0.60 -27.57
CA LEU A 299 -14.78 0.62 -26.45
C LEU A 299 -15.44 1.17 -25.17
N LYS A 300 -16.12 2.31 -25.27
CA LYS A 300 -16.84 2.91 -24.14
C LYS A 300 -17.92 1.98 -23.61
N ALA A 301 -18.68 1.30 -24.47
CA ALA A 301 -19.70 0.34 -24.05
C ALA A 301 -19.11 -0.83 -23.24
N LYS A 302 -17.98 -1.39 -23.68
CA LYS A 302 -17.23 -2.42 -22.92
C LYS A 302 -16.77 -1.89 -21.56
N CYS A 303 -16.13 -0.72 -21.55
CA CYS A 303 -15.68 -0.06 -20.31
C CYS A 303 -16.84 0.17 -19.33
N ILE A 304 -17.99 0.67 -19.81
CA ILE A 304 -19.17 0.89 -18.98
C ILE A 304 -19.68 -0.42 -18.36
N ALA A 305 -19.74 -1.50 -19.15
CA ALA A 305 -20.21 -2.79 -18.67
C ALA A 305 -19.31 -3.31 -17.52
N GLU A 306 -17.99 -3.30 -17.71
CA GLU A 306 -17.02 -3.71 -16.68
C GLU A 306 -17.15 -2.88 -15.40
N LEU A 307 -17.22 -1.56 -15.53
CA LEU A 307 -17.32 -0.65 -14.38
C LEU A 307 -18.65 -0.79 -13.64
N GLN A 308 -19.76 -1.01 -14.35
CA GLN A 308 -21.07 -1.25 -13.74
C GLN A 308 -21.09 -2.56 -12.96
N VAL A 309 -20.53 -3.64 -13.52
CA VAL A 309 -20.39 -4.93 -12.82
C VAL A 309 -19.55 -4.75 -11.54
N TYR A 310 -18.41 -4.06 -11.67
CA TYR A 310 -17.52 -3.80 -10.54
C TYR A 310 -18.20 -3.01 -9.41
N VAL A 311 -18.80 -1.85 -9.74
CA VAL A 311 -19.45 -0.97 -8.75
C VAL A 311 -20.65 -1.65 -8.12
N LYS A 312 -21.48 -2.36 -8.90
CA LYS A 312 -22.62 -3.10 -8.36
C LYS A 312 -22.19 -4.18 -7.37
N GLY A 313 -21.21 -5.02 -7.73
CA GLY A 313 -20.69 -6.05 -6.83
C GLY A 313 -20.07 -5.45 -5.56
N PHE A 314 -19.45 -4.27 -5.67
CA PHE A 314 -18.96 -3.53 -4.52
C PHE A 314 -20.11 -3.04 -3.62
N GLN A 315 -21.16 -2.44 -4.18
CA GLN A 315 -22.33 -1.97 -3.44
C GLN A 315 -23.03 -3.11 -2.68
N GLU A 316 -23.17 -4.27 -3.31
CA GLU A 316 -23.76 -5.47 -2.69
C GLU A 316 -22.94 -5.97 -1.49
N ARG A 317 -21.60 -5.91 -1.56
CA ARG A 317 -20.73 -6.22 -0.41
C ARG A 317 -20.80 -5.13 0.66
N ARG A 318 -20.84 -3.86 0.24
CA ARG A 318 -20.90 -2.69 1.14
C ARG A 318 -22.15 -2.72 2.00
N ALA A 319 -23.29 -3.17 1.47
CA ALA A 319 -24.53 -3.32 2.21
C ALA A 319 -24.45 -4.32 3.37
N LYS A 320 -23.45 -5.22 3.37
CA LYS A 320 -23.23 -6.23 4.42
C LYS A 320 -22.29 -5.75 5.53
N VAL A 321 -21.67 -4.58 5.39
CA VAL A 321 -20.73 -4.04 6.38
C VAL A 321 -21.48 -3.29 7.47
N THR A 322 -21.54 -3.90 8.66
CA THR A 322 -22.20 -3.33 9.84
C THR A 322 -21.22 -2.55 10.73
N ASP A 323 -21.73 -1.81 11.71
CA ASP A 323 -20.90 -1.07 12.66
C ASP A 323 -20.12 -2.01 13.58
N GLU A 324 -20.64 -3.21 13.87
CA GLU A 324 -19.93 -4.25 14.62
C GLU A 324 -18.73 -4.77 13.83
N ILE A 325 -18.86 -4.94 12.51
CA ILE A 325 -17.75 -5.32 11.65
C ILE A 325 -16.70 -4.21 11.65
N VAL A 326 -17.11 -2.94 11.52
CA VAL A 326 -16.18 -1.79 11.61
C VAL A 326 -15.44 -1.80 12.94
N ALA A 327 -16.16 -1.95 14.06
CA ALA A 327 -15.57 -2.02 15.39
C ALA A 327 -14.59 -3.19 15.53
N ASP A 328 -14.88 -4.34 14.93
CA ASP A 328 -13.99 -5.51 14.93
C ASP A 328 -12.67 -5.23 14.20
N PHE A 329 -12.71 -4.59 13.03
CA PHE A 329 -11.49 -4.17 12.31
C PHE A 329 -10.70 -3.07 13.02
N MET A 330 -11.38 -2.22 13.81
CA MET A 330 -10.75 -1.12 14.55
C MET A 330 -10.37 -1.47 15.99
N SER A 331 -10.66 -2.69 16.44
CA SER A 331 -10.30 -3.15 17.78
C SER A 331 -8.80 -3.47 17.88
N GLN A 332 -8.17 -3.03 18.98
CA GLN A 332 -6.78 -3.37 19.29
C GLN A 332 -6.70 -4.81 19.80
N LYS A 333 -6.60 -5.77 18.87
CA LYS A 333 -6.54 -7.20 19.15
C LYS A 333 -5.31 -7.85 18.48
N PRO A 334 -4.81 -8.98 19.01
CA PRO A 334 -3.83 -9.78 18.29
C PRO A 334 -4.36 -10.20 16.91
N LEU A 335 -3.48 -10.19 15.92
CA LEU A 335 -3.77 -10.72 14.59
C LEU A 335 -3.25 -12.15 14.45
N VAL A 336 -3.85 -12.92 13.54
CA VAL A 336 -3.51 -14.33 13.28
C VAL A 336 -3.25 -14.53 11.79
N TRP A 337 -2.03 -14.90 11.43
CA TRP A 337 -1.58 -15.12 10.05
C TRP A 337 -0.69 -16.36 9.93
N GLY A 338 -0.59 -16.90 8.72
CA GLY A 338 0.15 -18.13 8.43
C GLY A 338 1.60 -17.94 7.99
N GLY A 339 1.93 -16.84 7.30
CA GLY A 339 3.24 -16.65 6.68
C GLY A 339 3.50 -17.59 5.50
N ASN A 340 4.76 -17.77 5.13
CA ASN A 340 5.15 -18.66 4.02
C ASN A 340 5.02 -20.15 4.42
N PRO A 341 4.13 -20.94 3.78
CA PRO A 341 4.05 -22.37 4.04
C PRO A 341 5.24 -23.17 3.48
N ASN A 342 5.96 -22.60 2.50
CA ASN A 342 7.04 -23.24 1.75
C ASN A 342 8.39 -22.57 2.06
N VAL A 343 8.84 -22.65 3.31
CA VAL A 343 10.11 -22.03 3.74
C VAL A 343 11.31 -22.75 3.13
N THR A 344 12.12 -22.01 2.38
CA THR A 344 13.39 -22.52 1.87
C THR A 344 14.42 -22.48 2.99
N VAL A 345 14.82 -23.66 3.48
CA VAL A 345 15.94 -23.78 4.43
C VAL A 345 17.24 -23.56 3.66
N VAL A 346 17.64 -22.30 3.50
CA VAL A 346 18.99 -22.00 2.99
C VAL A 346 19.97 -22.32 4.10
N ALA A 347 20.70 -23.43 3.97
CA ALA A 347 21.82 -23.76 4.84
C ALA A 347 22.75 -22.54 4.93
N ARG A 348 23.05 -22.09 6.15
CA ARG A 348 24.09 -21.08 6.35
C ARG A 348 25.37 -21.64 5.71
N LYS A 349 25.94 -20.93 4.73
CA LYS A 349 27.30 -21.21 4.27
C LYS A 349 28.22 -21.14 5.50
N GLY A 350 28.59 -22.29 6.05
CA GLY A 350 29.41 -22.38 7.27
C GLY A 350 29.25 -23.64 8.13
N GLU A 351 28.28 -24.53 7.88
CA GLU A 351 28.11 -25.75 8.69
C GLU A 351 28.32 -27.00 7.83
N ASN A 352 29.59 -27.31 7.57
CA ASN A 352 30.00 -28.64 7.09
C ASN A 352 31.33 -29.01 7.78
N GLU A 353 31.31 -29.01 9.11
CA GLU A 353 32.27 -29.77 9.92
C GLU A 353 31.45 -30.61 10.91
N LYS A 354 31.77 -31.90 10.97
CA LYS A 354 31.05 -32.93 11.74
C LYS A 354 30.99 -32.57 13.23
N PRO A 355 29.91 -32.95 13.94
CA PRO A 355 29.75 -32.64 15.36
C PRO A 355 30.71 -33.50 16.20
N SER A 356 31.50 -32.86 17.07
CA SER A 356 32.07 -33.52 18.25
C SER A 356 31.01 -33.51 19.36
N GLU A 357 30.88 -34.64 20.05
CA GLU A 357 29.99 -34.87 21.19
C GLU A 357 30.27 -33.88 22.32
N GLU A 358 29.49 -32.81 22.41
CA GLU A 358 29.27 -32.00 23.63
C GLU A 358 28.18 -30.95 23.33
N ALA A 359 26.94 -31.40 23.20
CA ALA A 359 25.76 -30.55 23.11
C ALA A 359 24.87 -30.78 24.33
N ALA A 360 25.27 -30.18 25.46
CA ALA A 360 24.40 -29.97 26.61
C ALA A 360 24.87 -28.71 27.36
N GLU A 361 24.67 -27.53 26.75
CA GLU A 361 24.36 -26.27 27.44
C GLU A 361 24.26 -25.12 26.41
N GLY A 362 23.06 -24.59 26.25
CA GLY A 362 22.75 -23.56 25.27
C GLY A 362 23.43 -22.23 25.60
N THR A 363 24.49 -21.89 24.86
CA THR A 363 25.04 -20.53 24.84
C THR A 363 25.19 -20.06 23.39
N ILE A 364 24.37 -19.09 22.98
CA ILE A 364 24.53 -18.42 21.67
C ILE A 364 25.82 -17.61 21.71
N LYS A 365 26.84 -18.02 20.93
CA LYS A 365 28.09 -17.26 20.79
C LYS A 365 27.81 -15.91 20.12
N LEU A 366 28.15 -14.83 20.81
CA LEU A 366 28.07 -13.46 20.32
C LEU A 366 29.09 -13.27 19.19
N THR A 367 28.74 -12.49 18.16
CA THR A 367 29.73 -12.06 17.16
C THR A 367 30.78 -11.16 17.81
N LYS A 368 32.02 -11.12 17.27
CA LYS A 368 33.11 -10.25 17.79
C LYS A 368 32.69 -8.78 17.95
N ASN A 369 31.77 -8.30 17.10
CA ASN A 369 31.21 -6.95 17.22
C ASN A 369 30.21 -6.81 18.38
N GLN A 370 29.39 -7.85 18.63
CA GLN A 370 28.48 -7.87 19.77
C GLN A 370 29.24 -7.99 21.10
N GLU A 371 30.32 -8.78 21.16
CA GLU A 371 31.20 -8.84 22.34
C GLU A 371 31.86 -7.50 22.63
N LYS A 372 32.37 -6.83 21.60
CA LYS A 372 32.99 -5.50 21.71
C LYS A 372 31.99 -4.43 22.13
N ASN A 373 30.73 -4.53 21.68
CA ASN A 373 29.65 -3.64 22.10
C ASN A 373 29.18 -3.90 23.53
N LEU A 374 29.14 -5.16 23.96
CA LEU A 374 28.81 -5.54 25.33
C LEU A 374 29.90 -5.08 26.31
N ALA A 375 31.17 -5.25 25.95
CA ALA A 375 32.31 -4.74 26.72
C ALA A 375 32.29 -3.20 26.83
N LYS A 376 31.98 -2.49 25.73
CA LYS A 376 31.79 -1.03 25.77
C LYS A 376 30.63 -0.61 26.68
N LYS A 377 29.49 -1.33 26.64
CA LYS A 377 28.34 -1.03 27.51
C LYS A 377 28.64 -1.27 28.99
N LYS A 378 29.34 -2.37 29.32
CA LYS A 378 29.81 -2.64 30.70
C LYS A 378 30.77 -1.57 31.20
N ALA A 379 31.77 -1.19 30.41
CA ALA A 379 32.72 -0.14 30.78
C ALA A 379 32.05 1.24 31.00
N VAL A 380 30.99 1.55 30.24
CA VAL A 380 30.20 2.79 30.42
C VAL A 380 29.32 2.72 31.68
N ALA A 381 28.75 1.55 31.99
CA ALA A 381 27.96 1.35 33.19
C ALA A 381 28.82 1.44 34.47
N GLU A 382 30.01 0.83 34.46
CA GLU A 382 30.97 0.90 35.57
C GLU A 382 31.47 2.34 35.78
N LYS A 383 31.80 3.08 34.71
CA LYS A 383 32.15 4.51 34.80
C LYS A 383 31.01 5.39 35.31
N LYS A 384 29.76 5.03 35.05
CA LYS A 384 28.59 5.74 35.61
C LYS A 384 28.34 5.40 37.07
N ALA A 385 28.62 4.17 37.48
CA ALA A 385 28.51 3.74 38.88
C ALA A 385 29.61 4.39 39.75
N ALA A 386 30.85 4.47 39.25
CA ALA A 386 31.98 5.10 39.93
C ALA A 386 31.90 6.64 40.03
N LYS A 387 30.97 7.29 39.30
CA LYS A 387 30.68 8.74 39.41
C LYS A 387 29.51 9.06 40.34
N LYS A 388 28.87 8.04 40.91
CA LYS A 388 27.73 8.16 41.84
C LYS A 388 28.09 7.80 43.29
N GLN A 389 29.34 7.44 43.56
CA GLN A 389 30.01 7.55 44.86
C GLN A 389 30.89 8.79 44.82
#